data_AF-A0AAV6CZZ4-F1
#
_entry.id   AF-A0AAV6CZZ4-F1
#
_cell.length_a   1.000
_cell.length_b   1.000
_cell.length_c   1.000
_cell.angle_alpha   90.00
_cell.angle_beta   90.00
_cell.angle_gamma   90.00
#
_symmetry.space_group_name_H-M   'P 1'
#
loop_
_entity.id
_entity.type
_entity.pdbx_description
1 polymer ?
#
loop_
_entity_poly.entity_id
_entity_poly.type
_entity_poly.pdbx_seq_one_letter_code
_entity_poly.pdbx_strand_id
1 'polypeptide(L)'
;MAGIVAVTQPEPDGDHHIWLRVDPGYEYLLNAENHFQAKPSLLAEITPDCPLGTNPPNAESADRCPRSTLPLPRTGDHIAIDGPWVLDTEHGWNEIHPVESIQVLGHA
;
A
#
# COMPACT_ATOMS: atom_id res chain seq x y z
N MET A 1 1.88 -6.05 -9.61
CA MET A 1 2.44 -7.12 -8.74
C MET A 1 1.31 -7.89 -8.07
N ALA A 2 1.58 -9.04 -7.42
CA ALA A 2 0.56 -9.77 -6.67
C ALA A 2 1.13 -10.34 -5.36
N GLY A 3 0.24 -10.60 -4.40
CA GLY A 3 0.61 -11.14 -3.09
C GLY A 3 -0.58 -11.37 -2.15
N ILE A 4 -0.29 -11.97 -1.00
CA ILE A 4 -1.26 -12.24 0.06
C ILE A 4 -1.22 -11.12 1.10
N VAL A 5 -2.39 -10.55 1.41
CA VAL A 5 -2.52 -9.50 2.41
C VAL A 5 -2.24 -10.07 3.81
N ALA A 6 -1.21 -9.56 4.46
CA ALA A 6 -0.93 -9.81 5.86
C ALA A 6 -1.88 -9.00 6.75
N VAL A 7 -2.02 -7.71 6.48
CA VAL A 7 -2.96 -6.82 7.17
C VAL A 7 -3.28 -5.60 6.30
N THR A 8 -4.49 -5.09 6.46
CA THR A 8 -4.92 -3.76 5.99
C THR A 8 -5.23 -2.93 7.22
N GLN A 9 -4.59 -1.77 7.36
CA GLN A 9 -4.68 -0.89 8.52
C GLN A 9 -5.02 0.54 8.07
N PRO A 10 -6.00 1.23 8.69
CA PRO A 10 -6.22 2.65 8.46
C PRO A 10 -5.17 3.48 9.21
N GLU A 11 -4.72 4.58 8.62
CA GLU A 11 -3.85 5.56 9.28
C GLU A 11 -4.57 6.89 9.57
N PRO A 12 -4.02 7.73 10.48
CA PRO A 12 -4.69 8.96 10.91
C PRO A 12 -4.90 10.03 9.82
N ASP A 13 -4.21 9.95 8.69
CA ASP A 13 -4.29 10.92 7.57
C ASP A 13 -5.28 10.49 6.47
N GLY A 14 -6.01 9.40 6.71
CA GLY A 14 -7.05 8.89 5.83
C GLY A 14 -6.54 7.86 4.81
N ASP A 15 -5.25 7.56 4.80
CA ASP A 15 -4.72 6.46 4.00
C ASP A 15 -5.10 5.08 4.58
N HIS A 16 -4.83 4.03 3.80
CA HIS A 16 -4.76 2.67 4.31
C HIS A 16 -3.45 1.99 3.89
N HIS A 17 -2.69 1.55 4.90
CA HIS A 17 -1.55 0.67 4.75
C HIS A 17 -1.98 -0.77 4.49
N ILE A 18 -1.49 -1.35 3.39
CA ILE A 18 -1.62 -2.76 3.07
C ILE A 18 -0.23 -3.40 3.12
N TRP A 19 -0.02 -4.31 4.05
CA TRP A 19 1.20 -5.12 4.10
C TRP A 19 0.98 -6.42 3.32
N LEU A 20 1.79 -6.65 2.29
CA LEU A 20 1.68 -7.82 1.41
C LEU A 20 2.89 -8.74 1.54
N ARG A 21 2.62 -10.04 1.65
CA ARG A 21 3.58 -11.08 1.31
C ARG A 21 3.50 -11.29 -0.20
N VAL A 22 4.49 -10.78 -0.93
CA VAL A 22 4.52 -10.84 -2.39
C VAL A 22 4.56 -12.30 -2.88
N ASP A 23 3.94 -12.56 -4.03
CA ASP A 23 4.00 -13.86 -4.68
C ASP A 23 5.43 -14.18 -5.17
N PRO A 24 5.76 -15.48 -5.35
CA PRO A 24 7.03 -15.88 -5.94
C PRO A 24 7.30 -15.20 -7.28
N GLY A 25 8.51 -14.65 -7.43
CA GLY A 25 8.93 -13.89 -8.61
C GLY A 25 8.81 -12.38 -8.46
N TYR A 26 8.16 -11.86 -7.41
CA TYR A 26 8.08 -10.42 -7.10
C TYR A 26 8.99 -9.98 -5.94
N GLU A 27 9.84 -10.86 -5.41
CA GLU A 27 10.74 -10.55 -4.29
C GLU A 27 11.74 -9.44 -4.63
N TYR A 28 12.00 -9.20 -5.93
CA TYR A 28 12.85 -8.10 -6.41
C TYR A 28 12.30 -6.71 -6.07
N LEU A 29 11.02 -6.61 -5.69
CA LEU A 29 10.40 -5.36 -5.22
C LEU A 29 10.83 -5.00 -3.79
N LEU A 30 11.33 -5.98 -3.03
CA LEU A 30 11.72 -5.81 -1.63
C LEU A 30 13.20 -5.40 -1.51
N ASN A 31 13.52 -4.65 -0.46
CA ASN A 31 14.87 -4.44 0.02
C ASN A 31 15.05 -4.99 1.45
N ALA A 32 16.18 -4.70 2.10
CA ALA A 32 16.48 -5.19 3.45
C ALA A 32 15.54 -4.63 4.53
N GLU A 33 14.99 -3.44 4.32
CA GLU A 33 14.08 -2.76 5.24
C GLU A 33 12.61 -3.15 5.00
N ASN A 34 12.30 -3.84 3.91
CA ASN A 34 10.95 -4.36 3.66
C ASN A 34 10.59 -5.54 4.57
N HIS A 35 10.02 -5.23 5.74
CA HIS A 35 9.52 -6.26 6.65
C HIS A 35 8.34 -5.78 7.48
N PHE A 36 7.36 -6.67 7.68
CA PHE A 36 6.27 -6.49 8.62
C PHE A 36 6.27 -7.65 9.62
N GLN A 37 6.29 -7.34 10.92
CA GLN A 37 6.38 -8.34 11.99
C GLN A 37 7.50 -9.37 11.75
N ALA A 38 8.70 -8.86 11.40
CA ALA A 38 9.91 -9.65 11.10
C ALA A 38 9.78 -10.64 9.92
N LYS A 39 8.81 -10.43 9.02
CA LYS A 39 8.64 -11.20 7.79
C LYS A 39 8.80 -10.29 6.57
N PRO A 40 9.48 -10.73 5.50
CA PRO A 40 9.58 -9.95 4.27
C PRO A 40 8.18 -9.56 3.79
N SER A 41 7.94 -8.27 3.59
CA SER A 41 6.64 -7.74 3.19
C SER A 41 6.80 -6.40 2.48
N LEU A 42 5.99 -6.18 1.44
CA LEU A 42 5.89 -4.92 0.73
C LEU A 42 4.75 -4.10 1.35
N LEU A 43 4.98 -2.80 1.55
CA LEU A 43 3.92 -1.85 1.87
C LEU A 43 3.29 -1.35 0.56
N ALA A 44 1.97 -1.26 0.53
CA ALA A 44 1.23 -0.57 -0.50
C ALA A 44 0.24 0.37 0.18
N GLU A 45 0.22 1.63 -0.24
CA GLU A 45 -0.56 2.67 0.42
C GLU A 45 -1.71 3.15 -0.46
N ILE A 46 -2.94 2.93 0.01
CA ILE A 46 -4.12 3.57 -0.59
C ILE A 46 -4.22 4.97 -0.01
N THR A 47 -3.85 5.98 -0.79
CA THR A 47 -3.95 7.39 -0.38
C THR A 47 -5.36 7.96 -0.64
N PRO A 48 -5.79 9.01 0.07
CA PRO A 48 -7.00 9.76 -0.27
C PRO A 48 -6.99 10.33 -1.71
N ASP A 49 -8.17 10.46 -2.32
CA ASP A 49 -8.39 11.00 -3.67
C ASP A 49 -8.33 12.54 -3.66
N CYS A 50 -7.15 13.10 -3.38
CA CYS A 50 -6.95 14.55 -3.40
C CYS A 50 -7.11 15.14 -4.81
N PRO A 51 -7.75 16.33 -4.97
CA PRO A 51 -7.85 16.98 -6.28
C PRO A 51 -6.47 17.25 -6.89
N LEU A 52 -6.34 17.02 -8.20
CA LEU A 52 -5.08 17.23 -8.94
C LEU A 52 -4.42 18.59 -8.62
N GLY A 53 -3.13 18.55 -8.29
CA GLY A 53 -2.36 19.73 -7.90
C GLY A 53 -2.41 20.07 -6.41
N THR A 54 -3.25 19.37 -5.63
CA THR A 54 -3.19 19.40 -4.17
C THR A 54 -2.05 18.49 -3.75
N ASN A 55 -0.93 19.07 -3.33
CA ASN A 55 0.14 18.34 -2.65
C ASN A 55 -0.02 18.63 -1.14
N PRO A 56 -0.88 17.89 -0.42
CA PRO A 56 -1.13 18.15 0.99
C PRO A 56 0.21 18.09 1.76
N PRO A 57 0.64 19.18 2.41
CA PRO A 57 1.96 19.23 3.04
C PRO A 57 2.06 18.40 4.34
N ASN A 58 0.93 17.86 4.82
CA ASN A 58 0.87 17.06 6.04
C ASN A 58 -0.41 16.21 6.11
N ALA A 59 -0.39 15.25 7.05
CA ALA A 59 -1.49 14.37 7.41
C ALA A 59 -2.85 15.08 7.59
N GLU A 60 -2.89 16.18 8.34
CA GLU A 60 -4.14 16.92 8.61
C GLU A 60 -4.76 17.49 7.32
N SER A 61 -3.93 17.91 6.37
CA SER A 61 -4.41 18.39 5.08
C SER A 61 -4.81 17.27 4.12
N ALA A 62 -4.19 16.09 4.23
CA ALA A 62 -4.55 14.89 3.46
C ALA A 62 -5.89 14.30 3.92
N ASP A 63 -6.19 14.29 5.22
CA ASP A 63 -7.46 13.78 5.80
C ASP A 63 -8.69 14.58 5.32
N ARG A 64 -8.50 15.80 4.80
CA ARG A 64 -9.57 16.60 4.20
C ARG A 64 -9.92 16.18 2.77
N CYS A 65 -9.11 15.35 2.13
CA CYS A 65 -9.40 14.85 0.80
C CYS A 65 -10.49 13.78 0.84
N PRO A 66 -11.26 13.60 -0.25
CA PRO A 66 -12.15 12.46 -0.39
C PRO A 66 -11.40 11.14 -0.18
N ARG A 67 -12.04 10.17 0.47
CA ARG A 67 -11.46 8.82 0.59
C ARG A 67 -11.37 8.16 -0.77
N SER A 68 -10.36 7.31 -0.95
CA SER A 68 -10.23 6.48 -2.15
C SER A 68 -11.46 5.59 -2.36
N THR A 69 -11.79 5.38 -3.63
CA THR A 69 -12.82 4.42 -4.05
C THR A 69 -12.28 3.01 -4.31
N LEU A 70 -10.96 2.81 -4.14
CA LEU A 70 -10.34 1.50 -4.26
C LEU A 70 -10.88 0.51 -3.22
N PRO A 71 -10.99 -0.78 -3.56
CA PRO A 71 -11.45 -1.78 -2.62
C PRO A 71 -10.43 -1.97 -1.50
N LEU A 72 -10.90 -2.01 -0.25
CA LEU A 72 -10.06 -2.37 0.90
C LEU A 72 -9.99 -3.90 1.02
N PRO A 73 -8.85 -4.53 0.73
CA PRO A 73 -8.72 -5.97 0.86
C PRO A 73 -8.63 -6.36 2.34
N ARG A 74 -8.95 -7.62 2.64
CA ARG A 74 -8.90 -8.17 4.00
C ARG A 74 -7.63 -9.02 4.16
N THR A 75 -7.19 -9.20 5.40
CA THR A 75 -6.17 -10.21 5.73
C THR A 75 -6.54 -11.56 5.10
N GLY A 76 -5.58 -12.18 4.40
CA GLY A 76 -5.75 -13.45 3.70
C GLY A 76 -6.25 -13.33 2.26
N ASP A 77 -6.74 -12.17 1.81
CA ASP A 77 -7.06 -11.98 0.39
C ASP A 77 -5.78 -12.07 -0.46
N HIS A 78 -5.87 -12.79 -1.57
CA HIS A 78 -4.87 -12.78 -2.64
C HIS A 78 -5.23 -11.68 -3.61
N ILE A 79 -4.34 -10.73 -3.82
CA ILE A 79 -4.63 -9.53 -4.60
C ILE A 79 -3.55 -9.26 -5.65
N ALA A 80 -3.97 -8.67 -6.76
CA ALA A 80 -3.08 -7.97 -7.69
C ALA A 80 -3.20 -6.46 -7.44
N ILE A 81 -2.06 -5.79 -7.38
CA ILE A 81 -1.95 -4.34 -7.18
C ILE A 81 -1.09 -3.75 -8.30
N ASP A 82 -1.45 -2.55 -8.75
CA ASP A 82 -0.62 -1.71 -9.60
C ASP A 82 -0.48 -0.29 -9.04
N GLY A 83 0.64 0.34 -9.34
CA GLY A 83 0.98 1.69 -8.90
C GLY A 83 2.49 1.95 -8.95
N PRO A 84 2.95 3.18 -8.65
CA PRO A 84 4.36 3.52 -8.66
C PRO A 84 5.13 2.76 -7.57
N TRP A 85 6.23 2.12 -7.97
CA TRP A 85 7.17 1.51 -7.05
C TRP A 85 8.25 2.54 -6.68
N VAL A 86 8.25 2.95 -5.42
CA VAL A 86 9.10 4.06 -4.93
C VAL A 86 9.88 3.62 -3.70
N LEU A 87 10.96 4.34 -3.40
CA LEU A 87 11.70 4.23 -2.15
C LEU A 87 11.12 5.26 -1.18
N ASP A 88 10.60 4.79 -0.06
CA ASP A 88 10.33 5.64 1.09
C ASP A 88 11.67 6.04 1.72
N THR A 89 12.03 7.31 1.59
CA THR A 89 13.31 7.80 2.12
C THR A 89 13.30 8.08 3.62
N GLU A 90 12.13 8.13 4.25
CA GLU A 90 11.98 8.26 5.70
C GLU A 90 12.16 6.91 6.40
N HIS A 91 11.56 5.84 5.86
CA HIS A 91 11.62 4.50 6.44
C HIS A 91 12.68 3.58 5.82
N GLY A 92 13.12 3.86 4.58
CA GLY A 92 14.17 3.12 3.88
C GLY A 92 13.69 1.87 3.14
N TRP A 93 12.39 1.56 3.15
CA TRP A 93 11.81 0.44 2.40
C TRP A 93 11.33 0.86 1.01
N ASN A 94 11.15 -0.11 0.12
CA ASN A 94 10.40 0.14 -1.11
C ASN A 94 8.90 -0.08 -0.88
N GLU A 95 8.06 0.60 -1.64
CA GLU A 95 6.60 0.50 -1.50
C GLU A 95 5.88 0.77 -2.82
N ILE A 96 4.58 0.46 -2.85
CA ILE A 96 3.68 0.95 -3.88
C ILE A 96 2.94 2.17 -3.33
N HIS A 97 3.29 3.37 -3.82
CA HIS A 97 2.71 4.63 -3.35
C HIS A 97 2.55 5.63 -4.51
N PRO A 98 1.33 6.12 -4.80
CA PRO A 98 0.06 5.61 -4.29
C PRO A 98 -0.34 4.31 -5.01
N VAL A 99 -1.22 3.53 -4.41
CA VAL A 99 -1.91 2.45 -5.14
C VAL A 99 -2.86 3.04 -6.18
N GLU A 100 -2.74 2.58 -7.43
CA GLU A 100 -3.59 3.04 -8.54
C GLU A 100 -4.70 2.04 -8.88
N SER A 101 -4.47 0.74 -8.64
CA SER A 101 -5.50 -0.28 -8.80
C SER A 101 -5.30 -1.48 -7.87
N ILE A 102 -6.42 -2.10 -7.48
CA ILE A 102 -6.46 -3.34 -6.70
C ILE A 102 -7.50 -4.28 -7.30
N GLN A 103 -7.11 -5.53 -7.49
CA GLN A 103 -8.00 -6.63 -7.84
C GLN A 103 -7.88 -7.76 -6.81
N VAL A 104 -9.00 -8.15 -6.20
CA VAL A 104 -9.06 -9.34 -5.35
C VAL A 104 -9.21 -10.59 -6.24
N LEU A 105 -8.21 -11.45 -6.21
CA LEU A 105 -8.10 -12.69 -7.00
C LEU A 105 -8.74 -13.89 -6.28
N GLY A 106 -8.75 -13.87 -4.95
CA GLY A 106 -9.31 -14.93 -4.12
C GLY A 106 -9.05 -14.68 -2.63
N HIS A 107 -9.50 -15.61 -1.78
CA HIS A 107 -9.22 -15.61 -0.34
C HIS A 107 -8.54 -16.93 0.02
N ALA A 108 -7.40 -16.86 0.71
CA ALA A 108 -6.62 -18.02 1.16
C ALA A 108 -7.14 -18.62 2.47
#